data_AF-A0A377XG34-F1
#
_entry.id   AF-A0A377XG34-F1
#
_cell.length_a   1.000
_cell.length_b   1.000
_cell.length_c   1.000
_cell.angle_alpha   90.00
_cell.angle_beta   90.00
_cell.angle_gamma   90.00
#
_symmetry.space_group_name_H-M   'P 1'
#
loop_
_entity.id
_entity.type
_entity.pdbx_description
1 polymer ?
#
loop_
_entity_poly.entity_id
_entity_poly.type
_entity_poly.pdbx_seq_one_letter_code
_entity_poly.pdbx_strand_id
1 'polypeptide(L)' 'MDLVDWQQRFERWILTHHAQDDAAHDLSHFRRVWATATQLAAGEEVDRLVLLTACYFHDIVSLPKIIRSEVDPR' A
#
# COMPACT_ATOMS: atom_id res chain seq x y z
N MET A 1 15.25 -10.68 -11.64
CA MET A 1 14.56 -9.41 -11.41
C MET A 1 15.07 -8.85 -10.12
N ASP A 2 15.57 -7.63 -10.15
CA ASP A 2 16.02 -6.92 -8.95
C ASP A 2 14.82 -6.28 -8.23
N LEU A 3 15.09 -5.61 -7.11
CA LEU A 3 14.06 -4.97 -6.30
C LEU A 3 13.41 -3.77 -7.03
N VAL A 4 14.15 -3.11 -7.93
CA VAL A 4 13.69 -1.96 -8.69
C VAL A 4 12.71 -2.41 -9.77
N ASP A 5 12.99 -3.52 -10.45
CA ASP A 5 12.08 -4.17 -11.40
C ASP A 5 10.72 -4.45 -10.75
N TRP A 6 10.74 -5.02 -9.53
CA TRP A 6 9.52 -5.33 -8.79
C TRP A 6 8.76 -4.08 -8.36
N GLN A 7 9.46 -3.06 -7.86
CA GLN A 7 8.84 -1.79 -7.51
C GLN A 7 8.12 -1.19 -8.72
N GLN A 8 8.77 -1.10 -9.89
CA GLN A 8 8.16 -0.57 -11.11
C GLN A 8 6.92 -1.36 -11.55
N ARG A 9 6.94 -2.69 -11.39
CA ARG A 9 5.79 -3.54 -11.70
C ARG A 9 4.61 -3.28 -10.76
N PHE A 10 4.86 -3.09 -9.46
CA PHE A 10 3.82 -2.76 -8.50
C PHE A 10 3.22 -1.38 -8.76
N GLU A 11 4.06 -0.37 -8.97
CA GLU A 11 3.62 0.98 -9.32
C GLU A 11 2.73 0.98 -10.58
N ARG A 12 3.13 0.23 -11.62
CA ARG A 12 2.34 0.08 -12.84
C ARG A 12 1.00 -0.63 -12.59
N TRP A 13 0.98 -1.67 -11.77
CA TRP A 13 -0.25 -2.38 -11.44
C TRP A 13 -1.23 -1.47 -10.69
N ILE A 14 -0.76 -0.70 -9.71
CA ILE A 14 -1.58 0.24 -8.93
C ILE A 14 -2.15 1.33 -9.84
N LEU A 15 -1.32 1.95 -10.68
CA LEU A 15 -1.77 2.98 -11.63
C LEU A 15 -2.80 2.45 -12.65
N THR A 16 -2.84 1.15 -12.91
CA THR A 16 -3.77 0.54 -13.88
C THR A 16 -5.07 0.05 -13.23
N HIS A 17 -5.04 -0.38 -11.97
CA HIS A 17 -6.17 -1.05 -11.30
C HIS A 17 -6.82 -0.22 -10.18
N HIS A 18 -6.13 0.78 -9.62
CA HIS A 18 -6.59 1.59 -8.49
C HIS A 18 -6.70 3.09 -8.82
N ALA A 19 -6.85 3.45 -10.10
CA ALA A 19 -6.87 4.84 -10.52
C ALA A 19 -8.20 5.61 -10.25
N GLN A 20 -9.22 4.94 -9.72
CA GLN A 20 -10.60 5.47 -9.69
C GLN A 20 -10.92 6.33 -8.45
N ASP A 21 -10.09 6.29 -7.41
CA ASP A 21 -10.16 7.19 -6.25
C ASP A 21 -8.77 7.83 -6.07
N ASP A 22 -8.58 9.04 -6.61
CA ASP A 22 -7.44 9.92 -6.32
C ASP A 22 -6.02 9.29 -6.38
N ALA A 23 -5.71 8.61 -7.50
CA ALA A 23 -4.52 7.80 -7.77
C ALA A 23 -3.13 8.42 -7.41
N ALA A 24 -3.02 9.74 -7.38
CA ALA A 24 -1.78 10.44 -7.03
C ALA A 24 -1.50 10.42 -5.52
N HIS A 25 -2.55 10.36 -4.69
CA HIS A 25 -2.42 10.29 -3.24
C HIS A 25 -1.94 8.91 -2.78
N ASP A 26 -2.43 7.84 -3.39
CA ASP A 26 -2.10 6.45 -3.00
C ASP A 26 -0.69 6.03 -3.40
N LEU A 27 -0.26 6.29 -4.65
CA LEU A 27 1.10 5.93 -5.07
C LEU A 27 2.17 6.69 -4.27
N SER A 28 1.93 7.99 -4.02
CA SER A 28 2.85 8.78 -3.17
C SER A 28 2.88 8.26 -1.74
N HIS A 29 1.74 7.81 -1.21
CA HIS A 29 1.64 7.17 0.10
C HIS A 29 2.47 5.89 0.16
N PHE A 30 2.28 4.95 -0.77
CA PHE A 30 3.04 3.69 -0.80
C PHE A 30 4.55 3.92 -0.91
N ARG A 31 4.99 4.89 -1.73
CA ARG A 31 6.41 5.26 -1.82
C ARG A 31 6.97 5.79 -0.49
N ARG A 32 6.21 6.60 0.25
CA ARG A 32 6.63 7.08 1.58
C ARG A 32 6.72 5.92 2.58
N VAL A 33 5.71 5.05 2.62
CA VAL A 33 5.70 3.86 3.48
C VAL A 33 6.91 2.96 3.17
N TRP A 34 7.20 2.70 1.89
CA TRP A 34 8.36 1.94 1.46
C TRP A 34 9.70 2.58 1.90
N ALA A 35 9.83 3.90 1.74
CA ALA A 35 11.03 4.61 2.17
C ALA A 35 11.26 4.49 3.68
N THR A 36 10.20 4.68 4.49
CA THR A 36 10.27 4.53 5.94
C THR A 36 10.59 3.09 6.34
N ALA A 37 9.92 2.10 5.74
CA ALA A 37 10.17 0.69 6.01
C ALA A 37 11.61 0.28 5.67
N THR A 38 12.17 0.82 4.58
CA THR A 38 13.57 0.59 4.19
C THR A 38 14.55 1.14 5.22
N GLN A 39 14.27 2.33 5.77
CA GLN A 39 15.08 2.93 6.83
C GLN A 39 15.00 2.11 8.13
N LEU A 40 13.81 1.62 8.49
CA LEU A 40 13.61 0.80 9.69
C LEU A 40 14.25 -0.59 9.56
N ALA A 41 14.26 -1.17 8.35
CA ALA A 41 14.94 -2.43 8.07
C ALA A 41 16.46 -2.29 7.91
N ALA A 42 17.04 -1.09 8.08
CA ALA A 42 18.47 -0.89 7.99
C ALA A 42 19.19 -1.57 9.17
N GLY A 43 20.05 -2.55 8.87
CA GLY A 43 20.78 -3.31 9.89
C GLY A 43 20.07 -4.56 10.38
N GLU A 44 18.84 -4.82 9.90
CA GLU A 44 18.07 -6.03 10.21
C GLU A 44 18.13 -7.02 9.04
N GLU A 45 18.07 -8.31 9.35
CA GLU A 45 17.96 -9.36 8.33
C GLU A 45 16.49 -9.51 7.89
N VAL A 46 16.12 -8.81 6.81
CA VAL A 46 14.75 -8.76 6.30
C VAL A 46 14.72 -9.13 4.81
N ASP A 47 13.75 -9.94 4.41
CA ASP A 47 13.43 -10.15 3.00
C ASP A 47 12.85 -8.85 2.41
N ARG A 48 13.68 -8.15 1.65
CA ARG A 48 13.33 -6.85 1.05
C ARG A 48 12.19 -6.96 0.04
N LEU A 49 12.04 -8.10 -0.63
CA LEU A 49 10.96 -8.27 -1.60
C LEU A 49 9.62 -8.45 -0.89
N VAL A 50 9.59 -9.22 0.21
CA VAL A 50 8.41 -9.34 1.06
C VAL A 50 8.04 -7.98 1.66
N LEU A 51 9.02 -7.25 2.19
CA LEU A 51 8.80 -5.91 2.75
C LEU A 51 8.23 -4.95 1.69
N LEU A 52 8.84 -4.90 0.50
CA LEU A 52 8.34 -4.09 -0.61
C LEU A 52 6.90 -4.46 -0.97
N THR A 53 6.60 -5.76 -1.08
CA THR A 53 5.26 -6.25 -1.41
C THR A 53 4.24 -5.84 -0.33
N ALA A 54 4.58 -6.00 0.95
CA ALA A 54 3.72 -5.58 2.04
C ALA A 54 3.44 -4.07 2.00
N CYS A 55 4.47 -3.22 1.82
CA CYS A 55 4.29 -1.77 1.75
C CYS A 55 3.36 -1.33 0.62
N TYR A 56 3.44 -1.96 -0.55
CA TYR A 56 2.66 -1.58 -1.73
C TYR A 56 1.21 -2.09 -1.72
N PHE A 57 0.91 -3.16 -0.97
CA PHE A 57 -0.41 -3.80 -0.97
C PHE A 57 -1.13 -3.81 0.38
N HIS A 58 -0.58 -3.17 1.42
CA HIS A 58 -1.19 -3.21 2.76
C HIS A 58 -2.59 -2.58 2.84
N ASP A 59 -2.90 -1.63 1.95
CA ASP A 59 -4.14 -0.83 2.01
C ASP A 59 -4.98 -0.92 0.71
N ILE A 60 -4.69 -1.89 -0.16
CA ILE A 60 -5.48 -2.07 -1.40
C ILE A 60 -6.88 -2.65 -1.16
N VAL A 61 -7.17 -3.13 0.06
CA VAL A 61 -8.47 -3.66 0.45
C VAL A 61 -9.11 -2.73 1.48
N SER A 62 -10.01 -1.86 1.02
CA SER A 62 -10.84 -1.04 1.88
C SER A 62 -12.22 -1.69 2.07
N LEU A 63 -12.44 -2.34 3.23
CA LEU A 63 -13.76 -2.83 3.60
C LEU A 63 -14.61 -1.65 4.12
N PRO A 64 -15.90 -1.53 3.74
CA PRO A 64 -16.77 -0.51 4.30
C PRO A 64 -16.82 -0.67 5.80
N LYS A 65 -16.48 0.42 6.52
CA LYS A 65 -16.69 0.48 7.96
C LYS A 65 -18.18 0.26 8.18
N ILE A 66 -18.57 -0.82 8.86
CA ILE A 66 -19.96 -1.04 9.26
C ILE A 66 -20.28 0.05 10.28
N ILE A 67 -20.80 1.18 9.80
CA ILE A 67 -21.48 2.15 10.64
C ILE A 67 -22.78 1.43 11.01
N ARG A 68 -22.85 0.87 12.22
CA ARG A 68 -24.14 0.55 12.81
C ARG A 68 -24.88 1.88 12.94
N SER A 69 -25.79 2.15 12.01
CA SER A 69 -26.78 3.20 12.21
C SER A 69 -27.51 2.83 13.50
N GLU A 70 -27.37 3.66 14.53
CA GLU A 70 -28.25 3.61 15.67
C GLU A 70 -29.67 3.76 15.12
N VAL A 71 -30.43 2.66 15.16
CA VAL A 71 -31.86 2.68 14.92
C VAL A 71 -32.45 3.44 16.11
N ASP A 72 -32.83 4.70 15.91
CA ASP A 72 -33.74 5.41 16.82
C ASP A 72 -35.12 4.75 16.69
N PRO A 73 -35.64 4.07 17.74
CA PRO A 73 -36.87 3.31 17.66
C PRO A 73 -38.12 4.17 17.96
N ARG A 74 -38.11 5.46 17.62
CA ARG A 74 -39.29 6.33 17.77
C ARG A 74 -40.25 6.22 16.60
#